data_AF-A0A0P7VTT3-F1
#
_entry.id   AF-A0A0P7VTT3-F1
#
_cell.length_a   1.000
_cell.length_b   1.000
_cell.length_c   1.000
_cell.angle_alpha   90.00
_cell.angle_beta   90.00
_cell.angle_gamma   90.00
#
_symmetry.space_group_name_H-M   'P 1'
#
loop_
_entity.id
_entity.type
_entity.pdbx_description
1 polymer ?
#
loop_
_entity_poly.entity_id
_entity_poly.type
_entity_poly.pdbx_seq_one_letter_code
_entity_poly.pdbx_strand_id
1 'polypeptide(L)'
;MQVNVRPAGPGKDGATTNGGMPMFGSKRIAHHSDLMTRMSETVGADLGEAIAEGRIDAEMLRAATISCAGCDEAAECPSWLDDHAAGAEAPPDYCRNRNLMMALQG
;
A
#
# COMPACT_ATOMS: atom_id res chain seq x y z
N MET A 1 -1.93 -36.57 -0.53
CA MET A 1 -1.13 -35.32 -0.46
C MET A 1 -1.89 -34.29 0.35
N GLN A 2 -1.34 -33.81 1.47
CA GLN A 2 -1.84 -32.65 2.21
C GLN A 2 -0.68 -31.66 2.31
N VAL A 3 -0.78 -30.54 1.60
CA VAL A 3 0.18 -29.43 1.70
C VAL A 3 -0.29 -28.54 2.84
N ASN A 4 0.51 -28.53 3.91
CA ASN A 4 0.23 -27.77 5.13
C ASN A 4 0.83 -26.37 4.97
N VAL A 5 -0.03 -25.37 4.69
CA VAL A 5 0.37 -23.97 4.61
C VAL A 5 0.45 -23.41 6.03
N ARG A 6 1.66 -23.04 6.45
CA ARG A 6 1.92 -22.38 7.75
C ARG A 6 1.25 -21.00 7.78
N PRO A 7 0.67 -20.55 8.91
CA PRO A 7 0.26 -19.17 9.06
C PRO A 7 1.49 -18.26 9.19
N ALA A 8 1.60 -17.26 8.33
CA ALA A 8 2.50 -16.13 8.51
C ALA A 8 2.00 -15.31 9.70
N GLY A 9 2.69 -15.41 10.84
CA GLY A 9 2.45 -14.53 11.98
C GLY A 9 3.07 -13.14 11.71
N PRO A 10 2.43 -12.04 12.15
CA PRO A 10 3.00 -10.72 11.99
C PRO A 10 4.19 -10.54 12.94
N GLY A 11 5.39 -10.44 12.35
CA GLY A 11 6.61 -9.96 13.01
C GLY A 11 6.41 -8.49 13.40
N LYS A 12 6.45 -8.22 14.70
CA LYS A 12 6.46 -6.85 15.24
C LYS A 12 7.92 -6.47 15.44
N ASP A 13 8.53 -5.97 14.37
CA ASP A 13 9.84 -5.33 14.47
C ASP A 13 9.62 -3.84 14.73
N GLY A 14 9.80 -3.47 16.00
CA GLY A 14 9.76 -2.10 16.46
C GLY A 14 10.87 -1.28 15.80
N ALA A 15 10.49 -0.38 14.90
CA ALA A 15 11.35 0.69 14.42
C ALA A 15 11.08 1.97 15.22
N THR A 16 11.85 2.17 16.30
CA THR A 16 12.12 3.51 16.83
C THR A 16 13.17 4.15 15.93
N THR A 17 12.78 5.14 15.13
CA THR A 17 13.74 6.10 14.56
C THR A 17 13.29 7.51 14.88
N ASN A 18 14.01 8.11 15.83
CA ASN A 18 14.03 9.55 16.09
C ASN A 18 14.69 10.25 14.89
N GLY A 19 13.90 10.94 14.07
CA GLY A 19 14.38 11.76 12.97
C GLY A 19 13.32 12.80 12.58
N GLY A 20 13.49 14.02 13.06
CA GLY A 20 12.55 15.12 12.84
C GLY A 20 12.54 15.62 11.39
N MET A 21 11.33 15.70 10.82
CA MET A 21 10.92 16.66 9.79
C MET A 21 9.37 16.78 9.84
N PRO A 22 8.75 17.89 9.39
CA PRO A 22 7.62 18.53 10.07
C PRO A 22 6.33 17.70 9.95
N MET A 23 5.71 17.32 11.07
CA MET A 23 4.57 16.39 11.08
C MET A 23 3.23 17.07 10.72
N PHE A 24 2.95 17.18 9.42
CA PHE A 24 1.57 17.02 8.96
C PHE A 24 1.17 15.56 9.22
N GLY A 25 0.61 15.30 10.41
CA GLY A 25 -0.09 14.07 10.80
C GLY A 25 0.56 12.73 10.40
N SER A 26 1.59 12.29 11.14
CA SER A 26 2.20 10.95 10.99
C SER A 26 1.18 9.79 10.97
N LYS A 27 0.13 9.89 11.77
CA LYS A 27 -0.97 8.90 11.79
C LYS A 27 -1.71 8.80 10.46
N ARG A 28 -1.87 9.91 9.74
CA ARG A 28 -2.51 9.93 8.42
C ARG A 28 -1.64 9.22 7.40
N ILE A 29 -0.34 9.55 7.37
CA ILE A 29 0.61 8.90 6.46
C ILE A 29 0.67 7.40 6.73
N ALA A 30 0.81 6.99 8.00
CA ALA A 30 0.83 5.57 8.37
C ALA A 30 -0.44 4.83 7.91
N HIS A 31 -1.63 5.41 8.18
CA HIS A 31 -2.90 4.84 7.72
C HIS A 31 -2.96 4.67 6.20
N HIS A 32 -2.46 5.65 5.43
CA HIS A 32 -2.47 5.56 3.97
C HIS A 32 -1.40 4.60 3.44
N SER A 33 -0.28 4.42 4.14
CA SER A 33 0.68 3.36 3.83
C SER A 33 0.04 1.98 3.99
N ASP A 34 -0.68 1.72 5.09
CA ASP A 34 -1.42 0.46 5.27
C ASP A 34 -2.47 0.25 4.17
N LEU A 35 -3.24 1.29 3.82
CA LEU A 35 -4.20 1.21 2.71
C LEU A 35 -3.52 0.96 1.36
N MET A 36 -2.35 1.56 1.12
CA MET A 36 -1.61 1.40 -0.11
C MET A 36 -1.08 -0.03 -0.27
N THR A 37 -0.59 -0.64 0.82
CA THR A 37 -0.21 -2.06 0.85
C THR A 37 -1.40 -2.97 0.58
N ARG A 38 -2.53 -2.76 1.27
CA ARG A 38 -3.76 -3.54 1.01
C ARG A 38 -4.25 -3.41 -0.43
N MET A 39 -4.20 -2.19 -0.98
CA MET A 39 -4.56 -1.93 -2.39
C MET A 39 -3.64 -2.69 -3.33
N SER A 40 -2.34 -2.70 -3.06
CA SER A 40 -1.38 -3.40 -3.91
C SER A 40 -1.64 -4.91 -3.90
N GLU A 41 -1.84 -5.50 -2.73
CA GLU A 41 -2.24 -6.91 -2.58
C GLU A 41 -3.56 -7.23 -3.31
N THR A 42 -4.55 -6.36 -3.19
CA THR A 42 -5.88 -6.53 -3.81
C THR A 42 -5.80 -6.56 -5.33
N VAL A 43 -4.94 -5.72 -5.92
CA VAL A 43 -4.80 -5.62 -7.38
C VAL A 43 -3.66 -6.44 -7.97
N GLY A 44 -2.96 -7.23 -7.15
CA GLY A 44 -1.80 -8.02 -7.58
C GLY A 44 -0.56 -7.18 -7.91
N ALA A 45 -0.45 -5.97 -7.36
CA ALA A 45 0.76 -5.18 -7.41
C ALA A 45 1.63 -5.47 -6.17
N ASP A 46 2.86 -5.95 -6.37
CA ASP A 46 3.79 -6.17 -5.26
C ASP A 46 4.79 -5.01 -5.18
N LEU A 47 4.56 -4.10 -4.21
CA LEU A 47 5.43 -2.95 -3.98
C LEU A 47 6.81 -3.37 -3.47
N GLY A 48 6.90 -4.48 -2.73
CA GLY A 48 8.16 -4.99 -2.19
C GLY A 48 9.04 -5.57 -3.30
N GLU A 49 8.46 -6.39 -4.16
CA GLU A 49 9.12 -6.93 -5.34
C GLU A 49 9.51 -5.80 -6.30
N ALA A 50 8.62 -4.83 -6.53
CA ALA A 50 8.93 -3.67 -7.37
C ALA A 50 10.14 -2.84 -6.86
N ILE A 51 10.33 -2.75 -5.54
CA ILE A 51 11.54 -2.14 -4.95
C ILE A 51 12.75 -3.04 -5.13
N ALA A 52 12.61 -4.35 -4.89
CA ALA A 52 13.70 -5.31 -5.01
C ALA A 52 14.23 -5.40 -6.46
N GLU A 53 13.33 -5.33 -7.44
CA GLU A 53 13.64 -5.27 -8.88
C GLU A 53 14.13 -3.90 -9.33
N GLY A 54 14.04 -2.87 -8.48
CA GLY A 54 14.40 -1.49 -8.83
C GLY A 54 13.44 -0.81 -9.81
N ARG A 55 12.21 -1.32 -9.95
CA ARG A 55 11.13 -0.68 -10.73
C ARG A 55 10.65 0.62 -10.06
N ILE A 56 10.68 0.66 -8.72
CA ILE A 56 10.43 1.86 -7.91
C ILE A 56 11.47 1.99 -6.81
N ASP A 57 11.64 3.20 -6.28
CA ASP A 57 12.50 3.47 -5.13
C ASP A 57 11.69 3.94 -3.91
N ALA A 58 12.37 4.02 -2.77
CA ALA A 58 11.74 4.43 -1.51
C ALA A 58 11.19 5.86 -1.55
N GLU A 59 11.81 6.77 -2.31
CA GLU A 59 11.32 8.14 -2.50
C GLU A 59 10.02 8.15 -3.32
N MET A 60 9.94 7.39 -4.41
CA MET A 60 8.71 7.28 -5.19
C MET A 60 7.57 6.68 -4.37
N LEU A 61 7.83 5.65 -3.55
CA LEU A 61 6.82 5.09 -2.65
C LEU A 61 6.36 6.12 -1.60
N ARG A 62 7.29 6.89 -1.04
CA ARG A 62 6.98 7.97 -0.09
C ARG A 62 6.12 9.06 -0.73
N ALA A 63 6.48 9.49 -1.94
CA ALA A 63 5.74 10.48 -2.71
C ALA A 63 4.32 9.98 -3.05
N ALA A 64 4.18 8.71 -3.46
CA ALA A 64 2.89 8.08 -3.72
C ALA A 64 2.03 8.01 -2.45
N THR A 65 2.62 7.70 -1.30
CA THR A 65 1.92 7.68 -0.01
C THR A 65 1.42 9.09 0.37
N ILE A 66 2.26 10.12 0.20
CA ILE A 66 1.87 11.51 0.48
C ILE A 66 0.75 11.96 -0.47
N SER A 67 0.84 11.59 -1.75
CA SER A 67 -0.22 11.83 -2.73
C SER A 67 -1.53 11.16 -2.32
N CYS A 68 -1.46 9.89 -1.89
CA CYS A 68 -2.60 9.12 -1.38
C CYS A 68 -3.22 9.79 -0.14
N ALA A 69 -2.40 10.25 0.80
CA ALA A 69 -2.83 10.92 2.02
C ALA A 69 -3.54 12.26 1.80
N GLY A 70 -3.42 12.83 0.59
CA GLY A 70 -4.18 14.01 0.19
C GLY A 70 -5.52 13.69 -0.45
N CYS A 71 -5.86 12.43 -0.77
CA CYS A 71 -7.08 12.03 -1.49
C CYS A 71 -8.33 12.40 -0.71
N ASP A 72 -9.26 13.10 -1.35
CA ASP A 72 -10.51 13.55 -0.73
C ASP A 72 -11.49 12.39 -0.51
N GLU A 73 -11.42 11.37 -1.38
CA GLU A 73 -12.21 10.13 -1.34
C GLU A 73 -11.53 9.00 -0.54
N ALA A 74 -10.55 9.34 0.30
CA ALA A 74 -9.86 8.35 1.13
C ALA A 74 -10.80 7.58 2.09
N ALA A 75 -11.96 8.15 2.43
CA ALA A 75 -12.97 7.50 3.26
C ALA A 75 -13.63 6.29 2.59
N GLU A 76 -13.72 6.29 1.26
CA GLU A 76 -14.35 5.20 0.49
C GLU A 76 -13.33 4.10 0.14
N CYS A 77 -12.02 4.39 0.26
CA CYS A 77 -10.94 3.44 -0.02
C CYS A 77 -11.02 2.15 0.83
N PRO A 78 -11.18 2.20 2.16
CA PRO A 78 -11.37 1.00 2.96
C PRO A 78 -12.58 0.18 2.52
N SER A 79 -13.73 0.82 2.31
CA SER A 79 -14.95 0.13 1.88
C SER A 79 -14.75 -0.61 0.56
N TRP A 80 -14.14 0.05 -0.42
CA TRP A 80 -13.82 -0.58 -1.71
C TRP A 80 -12.86 -1.77 -1.54
N LEU A 81 -11.84 -1.66 -0.69
CA LEU A 81 -10.90 -2.75 -0.42
C LEU A 81 -11.58 -3.94 0.26
N ASP A 82 -12.51 -3.68 1.19
CA ASP A 82 -13.28 -4.72 1.86
C ASP A 82 -14.25 -5.41 0.87
N ASP A 83 -14.90 -4.66 -0.02
CA ASP A 83 -15.75 -5.22 -1.08
C ASP A 83 -14.97 -6.06 -2.11
N HIS A 84 -13.70 -5.74 -2.33
CA HIS A 84 -12.82 -6.41 -3.29
C HIS A 84 -11.76 -7.31 -2.63
N ALA A 85 -12.01 -7.79 -1.40
CA ALA A 85 -11.06 -8.65 -0.67
C ALA A 85 -10.70 -9.96 -1.41
N ALA A 86 -11.50 -10.39 -2.40
CA ALA A 86 -11.21 -11.53 -3.27
C ALA A 86 -10.22 -11.22 -4.41
N GLY A 87 -9.83 -9.95 -4.57
CA GLY A 87 -8.99 -9.44 -5.64
C GLY A 87 -9.77 -8.56 -6.63
N ALA A 88 -9.06 -7.64 -7.28
CA ALA A 88 -9.58 -6.75 -8.33
C ALA A 88 -8.57 -6.59 -9.46
N GLU A 89 -9.05 -6.45 -10.69
CA GLU A 89 -8.16 -6.32 -11.86
C GLU A 89 -7.57 -4.91 -12.00
N ALA A 90 -8.23 -3.91 -11.41
CA ALA A 90 -7.77 -2.53 -11.42
C ALA A 90 -8.17 -1.79 -10.13
N PRO A 91 -7.37 -0.79 -9.72
CA PRO A 91 -7.76 0.14 -8.66
C PRO A 91 -8.98 0.98 -9.09
N PRO A 92 -9.73 1.56 -8.12
CA PRO A 92 -10.86 2.40 -8.42
C PRO A 92 -10.43 3.69 -9.13
N ASP A 93 -11.33 4.29 -9.90
CA ASP A 93 -11.03 5.46 -10.74
C ASP A 93 -10.60 6.71 -9.94
N TYR A 94 -11.04 6.83 -8.69
CA TYR A 94 -10.63 7.91 -7.79
C TYR A 94 -9.23 7.69 -7.18
N CYS A 95 -8.62 6.52 -7.35
CA CYS A 95 -7.29 6.25 -6.82
C CYS A 95 -6.23 7.09 -7.55
N ARG A 96 -5.63 8.07 -6.85
CA ARG A 96 -4.53 8.89 -7.41
C ARG A 96 -3.33 8.08 -7.89
N ASN A 97 -3.09 6.93 -7.25
CA ASN A 97 -1.99 6.04 -7.57
C ASN A 97 -2.42 4.91 -8.52
N ARG A 98 -3.59 5.02 -9.18
CA ARG A 98 -4.12 3.98 -10.08
C ARG A 98 -3.09 3.54 -11.12
N ASN A 99 -2.48 4.50 -11.81
CA ASN A 99 -1.46 4.21 -12.84
C ASN A 99 -0.22 3.53 -12.27
N LEU A 100 0.22 3.94 -11.07
CA LEU A 100 1.36 3.32 -10.39
C LEU A 100 1.03 1.86 -10.06
N MET A 101 -0.12 1.60 -9.45
CA MET A 101 -0.55 0.24 -9.10
C MET A 101 -0.66 -0.64 -10.34
N MET A 102 -1.30 -0.16 -11.41
CA MET A 102 -1.42 -0.90 -12.67
C MET A 102 -0.06 -1.20 -13.32
N ALA A 103 0.90 -0.26 -13.24
CA ALA A 103 2.25 -0.48 -13.77
C ALA A 103 3.06 -1.52 -12.98
N LEU A 104 2.64 -1.81 -11.75
CA LEU A 104 3.30 -2.74 -10.85
C LEU A 104 2.61 -4.11 -10.77
N GLN A 105 1.46 -4.28 -11.43
CA GLN A 105 0.82 -5.58 -11.61
C GLN A 105 1.77 -6.54 -12.36
N GLY A 106 1.88 -7.78 -11.89
CA GLY A 106 2.78 -8.79 -12.47
C GLY A 106 2.44 -10.19 -12.04
#